data_AF-A0A835DWZ0-F1
#
_entry.id   AF-A0A835DWZ0-F1
#
_cell.length_a   1.000
_cell.length_b   1.000
_cell.length_c   1.000
_cell.angle_alpha   90.00
_cell.angle_beta   90.00
_cell.angle_gamma   90.00
#
_symmetry.space_group_name_H-M   'P 1'
#
loop_
_entity.id
_entity.type
_entity.pdbx_description
1 polymer ?
#
loop_
_entity_poly.entity_id
_entity_poly.type
_entity_poly.pdbx_seq_one_letter_code
_entity_poly.pdbx_strand_id
1 'polypeptide(L)'
;MARFANGSVVISMEDTHVLATVAAAKSSEPVRDFLPLTEGAPKERELLCGRIIDRPIRPLFPPGFYHEVQIMVNVLSSDGKQDPDVMAANASSAALMLSDIPWNGPIGVIRVGRIDGNCTLAEKALLAVLPPESDFPYTVRINSEVMASDGSTSMASVCGGSMALMDAGIPVREHVAGVSVGLVSQIDPTTGDISNYRILMDILGLEDHLGDMDFKIAGTRKGARVSISDGTVTIVAKTQPIMDKAIEKVEFLVGREIEVGRTYKGIVSSIKEYGAFVEFNGGQQGLLHISELSHEPVFLL
;
A
#
# COMPACT_ATOMS: atom_id res chain seq x y z
N MET A 1 -1.85 -18.96 32.49
CA MET A 1 -3.03 -18.42 33.21
C MET A 1 -4.29 -19.12 32.70
N ALA A 2 -5.43 -19.01 33.37
CA ALA A 2 -6.73 -19.56 32.94
C ALA A 2 -6.75 -21.05 32.50
N ARG A 3 -6.28 -21.95 33.37
CA ARG A 3 -6.22 -23.42 33.10
C ARG A 3 -7.58 -24.12 32.95
N PHE A 4 -8.68 -23.43 33.25
CA PHE A 4 -10.04 -23.96 33.12
C PHE A 4 -10.66 -23.69 31.75
N ALA A 5 -10.05 -22.83 30.93
CA ALA A 5 -10.45 -22.63 29.54
C ALA A 5 -9.96 -23.79 28.67
N ASN A 6 -10.65 -24.06 27.55
CA ASN A 6 -10.21 -25.07 26.59
C ASN A 6 -8.86 -24.70 25.96
N GLY A 7 -8.63 -23.41 25.72
CA GLY A 7 -7.35 -22.87 25.30
C GLY A 7 -7.11 -21.50 25.93
N SER A 8 -5.86 -21.21 26.30
CA SER A 8 -5.48 -19.90 26.80
C SER A 8 -4.05 -19.55 26.42
N VAL A 9 -3.87 -18.35 25.86
CA VAL A 9 -2.57 -17.83 25.45
C VAL A 9 -2.42 -16.40 25.93
N VAL A 10 -1.24 -16.09 26.45
CA VAL A 10 -0.80 -14.71 26.67
C VAL A 10 0.24 -14.40 25.60
N ILE A 11 -0.05 -13.44 24.72
CA ILE A 11 0.94 -12.87 23.81
C ILE A 11 1.46 -11.60 24.44
N SER A 12 2.79 -11.47 24.42
CA SER A 12 3.51 -10.29 24.91
C SER A 12 4.35 -9.74 23.78
N MET A 13 4.24 -8.44 23.52
CA MET A 13 5.11 -7.73 22.62
C MET A 13 5.49 -6.42 23.33
N GLU A 14 6.77 -6.31 23.67
CA GLU A 14 7.28 -5.27 24.57
C GLU A 14 6.47 -5.24 25.89
N ASP A 15 5.91 -4.07 26.25
CA ASP A 15 5.12 -3.87 27.48
C ASP A 15 3.61 -4.06 27.27
N THR A 16 3.20 -4.41 26.04
CA THR A 16 1.80 -4.74 25.72
C THR A 16 1.55 -6.24 25.89
N HIS A 17 0.59 -6.58 26.76
CA HIS A 17 0.22 -7.97 27.07
C HIS A 17 -1.26 -8.19 26.76
N VAL A 18 -1.55 -9.22 25.96
CA VAL A 18 -2.91 -9.61 25.59
C VAL A 18 -3.15 -11.07 25.96
N LEU A 19 -4.22 -11.31 26.73
CA LEU A 19 -4.68 -12.64 27.12
C LEU A 19 -5.89 -13.03 26.27
N ALA A 20 -5.75 -14.09 25.47
CA ALA A 20 -6.87 -14.74 24.81
C ALA A 20 -7.24 -16.03 25.54
N THR A 21 -8.54 -16.24 25.73
CA THR A 21 -9.12 -17.46 26.29
C THR A 21 -10.24 -17.95 25.39
N VAL A 22 -10.25 -19.25 25.12
CA VAL A 22 -11.29 -19.90 24.33
C VAL A 22 -11.99 -20.94 25.18
N ALA A 23 -13.31 -20.91 25.16
CA ALA A 23 -14.16 -21.91 25.79
C ALA A 23 -15.19 -22.42 24.77
N ALA A 24 -15.46 -23.71 24.79
CA ALA A 24 -16.51 -24.33 23.99
C ALA A 24 -17.50 -25.11 24.87
N ALA A 25 -18.78 -25.00 24.55
CA ALA A 25 -19.82 -25.79 25.20
C ALA A 25 -19.68 -27.28 24.86
N LYS A 26 -19.77 -28.13 25.88
CA LYS A 26 -19.67 -29.59 25.74
C LYS A 26 -20.89 -30.24 25.07
N SER A 27 -22.03 -29.55 25.05
CA SER A 27 -23.29 -30.01 24.44
C SER A 27 -23.66 -29.11 23.25
N SER A 28 -24.10 -29.72 22.16
CA SER A 28 -24.72 -29.00 21.04
C SER A 28 -26.20 -28.77 21.32
N GLU A 29 -26.66 -27.51 21.34
CA GLU A 29 -28.10 -27.22 21.30
C GLU A 29 -28.62 -27.42 19.86
N PRO A 30 -29.82 -28.00 19.67
CA PRO A 30 -30.37 -28.20 18.35
C PRO A 30 -30.82 -26.86 17.76
N VAL A 31 -30.22 -26.51 16.61
CA VAL A 31 -30.60 -25.41 15.72
C VAL A 31 -30.40 -24.01 16.32
N ARG A 32 -29.19 -23.48 16.15
CA ARG A 32 -28.98 -22.03 16.00
C ARG A 32 -28.10 -21.78 14.79
N ASP A 33 -28.63 -21.06 13.80
CA ASP A 33 -27.91 -20.58 12.61
C ASP A 33 -26.94 -19.42 12.91
N PHE A 34 -26.72 -19.10 14.18
CA PHE A 34 -25.93 -17.95 14.60
C PHE A 34 -25.08 -18.29 15.83
N LEU A 35 -23.78 -17.97 15.77
CA LEU A 35 -22.85 -18.08 16.89
C LEU A 35 -23.08 -16.88 17.83
N PRO A 36 -23.58 -17.06 19.06
CA PRO A 36 -23.85 -15.95 19.96
C PRO A 36 -22.57 -15.50 20.67
N LEU A 37 -21.87 -14.52 20.10
CA LEU A 37 -20.85 -13.75 20.83
C LEU A 37 -21.56 -12.68 21.65
N THR A 38 -21.59 -12.85 22.97
CA THR A 38 -22.19 -11.87 23.89
C THR A 38 -21.08 -11.20 24.70
N GLU A 39 -20.88 -9.90 24.51
CA GLU A 39 -20.10 -9.05 25.41
C GLU A 39 -20.92 -7.80 25.76
N GLY A 40 -20.87 -7.37 27.04
CA GLY A 40 -21.62 -6.24 27.57
C GLY A 40 -21.23 -4.91 26.93
N ALA A 41 -22.15 -3.93 26.92
CA ALA A 41 -22.13 -2.67 26.17
C ALA A 41 -20.72 -2.17 25.74
N PRO A 42 -20.20 -2.69 24.63
CA PRO A 42 -18.81 -2.48 24.24
C PRO A 42 -18.65 -1.10 23.59
N LYS A 43 -17.46 -0.52 23.74
CA LYS A 43 -17.10 0.69 22.99
C LYS A 43 -16.95 0.34 21.51
N GLU A 44 -17.15 1.31 20.63
CA GLU A 44 -17.11 1.10 19.17
C GLU A 44 -15.82 0.40 18.69
N ARG A 45 -14.67 0.75 19.30
CA ARG A 45 -13.38 0.10 19.02
C ARG A 45 -13.38 -1.39 19.38
N GLU A 46 -13.95 -1.77 20.52
CA GLU A 46 -14.01 -3.18 20.97
C GLU A 46 -14.90 -4.01 20.03
N LEU A 47 -16.02 -3.44 19.56
CA LEU A 47 -16.87 -4.06 18.54
C LEU A 47 -16.13 -4.28 17.22
N LEU A 48 -15.35 -3.29 16.77
CA LEU A 48 -14.56 -3.40 15.56
C LEU A 48 -13.47 -4.47 15.68
N CYS A 49 -12.78 -4.54 16.82
CA CYS A 49 -11.78 -5.57 17.07
C CYS A 49 -12.37 -6.97 17.12
N GLY A 50 -13.52 -7.14 17.80
CA GLY A 50 -14.26 -8.40 17.79
C GLY A 50 -14.58 -8.87 16.36
N ARG A 51 -14.98 -7.96 15.47
CA ARG A 51 -15.23 -8.27 14.05
C ARG A 51 -13.96 -8.61 13.27
N ILE A 52 -12.84 -7.94 13.54
CA ILE A 52 -11.54 -8.25 12.91
C ILE A 52 -11.09 -9.66 13.25
N ILE A 53 -11.39 -10.13 14.46
CA ILE A 53 -11.05 -11.48 14.94
C ILE A 53 -12.05 -12.52 14.41
N ASP A 54 -13.35 -12.24 14.45
CA ASP A 54 -14.41 -13.19 14.05
C ASP A 54 -14.35 -13.54 12.56
N ARG A 55 -14.18 -12.53 11.69
CA ARG A 55 -14.19 -12.70 10.21
C ARG A 55 -13.22 -13.77 9.70
N PRO A 56 -11.92 -13.79 10.06
CA PRO A 56 -10.98 -14.80 9.59
C PRO A 56 -11.12 -16.16 10.30
N ILE A 57 -11.61 -16.20 11.55
CA ILE A 57 -11.71 -17.44 12.33
C ILE A 57 -12.93 -18.27 11.93
N ARG A 58 -14.07 -17.61 11.70
CA ARG A 58 -15.38 -18.26 11.47
C ARG A 58 -15.40 -19.24 10.28
N PRO A 59 -14.81 -18.94 9.11
CA PRO A 59 -14.82 -19.86 7.96
C PRO A 59 -14.01 -21.14 8.18
N LEU A 60 -13.15 -21.18 9.20
CA LEU A 60 -12.22 -22.28 9.44
C LEU A 60 -12.79 -23.34 10.40
N PHE A 61 -13.98 -23.15 10.95
CA PHE A 61 -14.69 -24.23 11.64
C PHE A 61 -15.22 -25.26 10.63
N PRO A 62 -15.10 -26.56 10.92
CA PRO A 62 -15.56 -27.60 10.00
C PRO A 62 -17.09 -27.54 9.81
N PRO A 63 -17.57 -27.92 8.62
CA PRO A 63 -19.00 -27.94 8.36
C PRO A 63 -19.71 -28.91 9.32
N GLY A 64 -20.83 -28.48 9.91
CA GLY A 64 -21.59 -29.28 10.88
C GLY A 64 -21.16 -29.08 12.35
N PHE A 65 -20.20 -28.21 12.63
CA PHE A 65 -19.80 -27.87 13.99
C PHE A 65 -20.67 -26.72 14.54
N TYR A 66 -21.63 -27.06 15.41
CA TYR A 66 -22.60 -26.12 15.98
C TYR A 66 -22.45 -25.96 17.51
N HIS A 67 -21.26 -26.20 18.05
CA HIS A 67 -20.99 -25.94 19.45
C HIS A 67 -20.86 -24.44 19.70
N GLU A 68 -21.35 -23.97 20.85
CA GLU A 68 -21.11 -22.60 21.27
C GLU A 68 -19.63 -22.42 21.60
N VAL A 69 -18.93 -21.61 20.81
CA VAL A 69 -17.53 -21.25 21.03
C VAL A 69 -17.47 -19.78 21.40
N GLN A 70 -16.90 -19.50 22.56
CA GLN A 70 -16.64 -18.16 23.05
C GLN A 70 -15.15 -17.90 23.06
N ILE A 71 -14.74 -16.82 22.39
CA ILE A 71 -13.39 -16.29 22.42
C ILE A 71 -13.45 -14.98 23.19
N MET A 72 -12.76 -14.92 24.32
CA MET A 72 -12.60 -13.69 25.11
C MET A 72 -11.16 -13.23 25.02
N VAL A 73 -10.98 -11.96 24.66
CA VAL A 73 -9.65 -11.34 24.55
C VAL A 73 -9.57 -10.12 25.45
N ASN A 74 -8.65 -10.17 26.40
CA ASN A 74 -8.42 -9.10 27.37
C ASN A 74 -7.04 -8.49 27.16
N VAL A 75 -6.98 -7.18 26.96
CA VAL A 75 -5.73 -6.42 26.98
C VAL A 75 -5.35 -6.20 28.45
N LEU A 76 -4.32 -6.89 28.93
CA LEU A 76 -3.86 -6.83 30.31
C LEU A 76 -3.00 -5.59 30.57
N SER A 77 -2.19 -5.21 29.59
CA SER A 77 -1.39 -3.98 29.59
C SER A 77 -1.24 -3.47 28.16
N SER A 78 -1.07 -2.15 28.02
CA SER A 78 -0.76 -1.50 26.75
C SER A 78 0.20 -0.35 26.99
N ASP A 79 1.24 -0.28 26.17
CA ASP A 79 2.23 0.81 26.15
C ASP A 79 1.77 2.03 25.32
N GLY A 80 0.63 1.94 24.63
CA GLY A 80 0.11 2.96 23.73
C GLY A 80 0.88 3.16 22.43
N LYS A 81 1.99 2.44 22.22
CA LYS A 81 2.78 2.44 20.98
C LYS A 81 2.32 1.34 20.02
N GLN A 82 1.91 0.20 20.58
CA GLN A 82 1.41 -0.93 19.82
C GLN A 82 -0.10 -1.01 19.88
N ASP A 83 -0.73 -1.27 18.75
CA ASP A 83 -2.17 -1.51 18.73
C ASP A 83 -2.47 -2.98 19.07
N PRO A 84 -3.18 -3.26 20.18
CA PRO A 84 -3.43 -4.63 20.62
C PRO A 84 -4.31 -5.44 19.67
N ASP A 85 -4.97 -4.83 18.68
CA ASP A 85 -5.94 -5.53 17.81
C ASP A 85 -5.32 -6.71 17.05
N VAL A 86 -4.10 -6.54 16.53
CA VAL A 86 -3.40 -7.60 15.80
C VAL A 86 -2.89 -8.68 16.73
N MET A 87 -2.38 -8.27 17.90
CA MET A 87 -1.98 -9.20 18.95
C MET A 87 -3.17 -10.02 19.43
N ALA A 88 -4.35 -9.41 19.55
CA ALA A 88 -5.59 -10.04 19.95
C ALA A 88 -6.04 -11.12 18.95
N ALA A 89 -5.96 -10.84 17.65
CA ALA A 89 -6.28 -11.83 16.61
C ALA A 89 -5.29 -13.02 16.62
N ASN A 90 -3.99 -12.73 16.71
CA ASN A 90 -2.96 -13.78 16.77
C ASN A 90 -3.04 -14.59 18.07
N ALA A 91 -3.39 -13.95 19.19
CA ALA A 91 -3.60 -14.62 20.48
C ALA A 91 -4.82 -15.54 20.42
N SER A 92 -5.90 -15.10 19.76
CA SER A 92 -7.11 -15.92 19.55
C SER A 92 -6.82 -17.14 18.69
N SER A 93 -6.07 -16.95 17.59
CA SER A 93 -5.60 -18.04 16.73
C SER A 93 -4.75 -19.07 17.49
N ALA A 94 -3.78 -18.60 18.28
CA ALA A 94 -2.95 -19.47 19.09
C ALA A 94 -3.75 -20.19 20.19
N ALA A 95 -4.70 -19.50 20.83
CA ALA A 95 -5.54 -20.10 21.85
C ALA A 95 -6.50 -21.16 21.28
N LEU A 96 -7.01 -20.97 20.07
CA LEU A 96 -7.77 -21.99 19.35
C LEU A 96 -6.91 -23.19 18.99
N MET A 97 -5.69 -22.98 18.49
CA MET A 97 -4.78 -24.08 18.14
C MET A 97 -4.38 -24.93 19.35
N LEU A 98 -4.27 -24.32 20.53
CA LEU A 98 -3.97 -25.06 21.76
C LEU A 98 -5.19 -25.74 22.37
N SER A 99 -6.39 -25.41 21.90
CA SER A 99 -7.62 -26.02 22.39
C SER A 99 -7.94 -27.32 21.67
N ASP A 100 -8.75 -28.17 22.31
CA ASP A 100 -9.27 -29.39 21.69
C ASP A 100 -10.42 -29.13 20.70
N ILE A 101 -10.67 -27.86 20.34
CA ILE A 101 -11.77 -27.47 19.46
C ILE A 101 -11.35 -27.75 18.01
N PRO A 102 -12.16 -28.48 17.22
CA PRO A 102 -11.82 -28.77 15.84
C PRO A 102 -11.90 -27.49 15.00
N TRP A 103 -10.73 -27.00 14.59
CA TRP A 103 -10.56 -25.75 13.85
C TRP A 103 -9.40 -25.87 12.84
N ASN A 104 -9.64 -25.50 11.58
CA ASN A 104 -8.70 -25.69 10.46
C ASN A 104 -7.68 -24.54 10.31
N GLY A 105 -7.29 -23.89 11.41
CA GLY A 105 -6.27 -22.84 11.43
C GLY A 105 -4.82 -23.38 11.32
N PRO A 106 -3.80 -22.59 11.67
CA PRO A 106 -3.84 -21.25 12.29
C PRO A 106 -4.06 -20.10 11.31
N ILE A 107 -4.53 -18.97 11.83
CA ILE A 107 -4.52 -17.68 11.13
C ILE A 107 -3.38 -16.79 11.64
N GLY A 108 -2.83 -15.98 10.74
CA GLY A 108 -1.92 -14.90 11.06
C GLY A 108 -2.51 -13.57 10.60
N VAL A 109 -2.61 -12.61 11.50
CA VAL A 109 -2.99 -11.24 11.20
C VAL A 109 -1.76 -10.37 11.37
N ILE A 110 -1.53 -9.49 10.41
CA ILE A 110 -0.47 -8.49 10.46
C ILE A 110 -1.07 -7.12 10.17
N ARG A 111 -0.57 -6.08 10.83
CA ARG A 111 -0.87 -4.70 10.49
C ARG A 111 0.31 -4.14 9.73
N VAL A 112 0.07 -3.81 8.46
CA VAL A 112 1.07 -3.21 7.60
C VAL A 112 0.90 -1.70 7.71
N GLY A 113 1.86 -1.03 8.33
CA GLY A 113 1.98 0.43 8.34
C GLY A 113 2.97 0.90 7.28
N ARG A 114 2.74 2.07 6.69
CA ARG A 114 3.60 2.66 5.65
C ARG A 114 4.39 3.84 6.22
N ILE A 115 5.72 3.78 6.16
CA ILE A 115 6.62 4.92 6.37
C ILE A 115 7.34 5.13 5.02
N ASP A 116 7.43 6.38 4.54
CA ASP A 116 8.10 6.74 3.28
C ASP A 116 7.63 6.04 2.00
N GLY A 117 6.34 5.76 1.90
CA GLY A 117 5.68 5.60 0.59
C GLY A 117 5.91 4.31 -0.19
N ASN A 118 6.59 3.28 0.32
CA ASN A 118 7.06 2.18 -0.54
C ASN A 118 6.14 0.96 -0.78
N CYS A 119 4.88 0.92 -0.30
CA CYS A 119 4.04 -0.28 -0.51
C CYS A 119 2.53 -0.07 -0.80
N THR A 120 2.12 1.01 -1.48
CA THR A 120 0.72 1.06 -1.99
C THR A 120 0.67 1.64 -3.38
N LEU A 121 1.00 0.80 -4.35
CA LEU A 121 0.80 1.13 -5.74
C LEU A 121 -0.67 1.46 -6.04
N ALA A 122 -1.61 0.74 -5.46
CA ALA A 122 -3.04 0.97 -5.66
C ALA A 122 -3.49 2.34 -5.13
N GLU A 123 -3.10 2.68 -3.91
CA GLU A 123 -3.39 3.99 -3.31
C GLU A 123 -2.76 5.11 -4.11
N LYS A 124 -1.46 5.03 -4.46
CA LYS A 124 -0.78 6.04 -5.26
C LYS A 124 -1.43 6.24 -6.62
N ALA A 125 -1.84 5.14 -7.27
CA ALA A 125 -2.47 5.18 -8.56
C ALA A 125 -3.86 5.86 -8.49
N LEU A 126 -4.65 5.57 -7.45
CA LEU A 126 -5.98 6.17 -7.24
C LEU A 126 -5.89 7.62 -6.76
N LEU A 127 -4.97 7.93 -5.84
CA LEU A 127 -4.72 9.28 -5.34
C LEU A 127 -4.29 10.22 -6.47
N ALA A 128 -3.49 9.74 -7.41
CA ALA A 128 -3.02 10.53 -8.55
C ALA A 128 -4.16 11.02 -9.48
N VAL A 129 -5.33 10.39 -9.44
CA VAL A 129 -6.50 10.79 -10.23
C VAL A 129 -7.61 11.44 -9.41
N LEU A 130 -7.46 11.52 -8.08
CA LEU A 130 -8.44 12.23 -7.27
C LEU A 130 -8.42 13.74 -7.57
N PRO A 131 -9.59 14.40 -7.53
CA PRO A 131 -9.68 15.85 -7.59
C PRO A 131 -8.99 16.51 -6.37
N PRO A 132 -8.52 17.76 -6.50
CA PRO A 132 -7.99 18.52 -5.37
C PRO A 132 -9.11 18.78 -4.34
N GLU A 133 -8.71 18.97 -3.09
CA GLU A 133 -9.63 19.20 -1.97
C GLU A 133 -10.56 20.41 -2.16
N SER A 134 -10.12 21.42 -2.93
CA SER A 134 -10.93 22.58 -3.31
C SER A 134 -12.18 22.21 -4.10
N ASP A 135 -12.08 21.18 -4.94
CA ASP A 135 -13.12 20.79 -5.89
C ASP A 135 -13.99 19.65 -5.33
N PHE A 136 -13.45 18.91 -4.36
CA PHE A 136 -14.13 17.77 -3.74
C PHE A 136 -13.74 17.63 -2.25
N PRO A 137 -14.41 18.37 -1.35
CA PRO A 137 -14.08 18.42 0.08
C PRO A 137 -14.72 17.25 0.86
N TYR A 138 -14.59 16.03 0.36
CA TYR A 138 -15.10 14.82 1.00
C TYR A 138 -13.98 13.83 1.26
N THR A 139 -14.01 13.20 2.43
CA THR A 139 -13.10 12.09 2.75
C THR A 139 -13.53 10.84 2.00
N VAL A 140 -12.63 10.28 1.19
CA VAL A 140 -12.88 9.06 0.42
C VAL A 140 -12.20 7.88 1.10
N ARG A 141 -12.96 6.83 1.39
CA ARG A 141 -12.44 5.55 1.87
C ARG A 141 -12.80 4.45 0.90
N ILE A 142 -11.80 3.75 0.38
CA ILE A 142 -11.98 2.59 -0.50
C ILE A 142 -11.51 1.36 0.27
N ASN A 143 -12.43 0.40 0.45
CA ASN A 143 -12.08 -0.93 0.94
C ASN A 143 -12.15 -1.89 -0.25
N SER A 144 -11.06 -2.62 -0.52
CA SER A 144 -11.01 -3.68 -1.54
C SER A 144 -11.03 -5.03 -0.84
N GLU A 145 -12.07 -5.84 -1.07
CA GLU A 145 -12.16 -7.20 -0.57
C GLU A 145 -11.91 -8.17 -1.73
N VAL A 146 -10.83 -8.96 -1.60
CA VAL A 146 -10.43 -9.93 -2.63
C VAL A 146 -11.21 -11.22 -2.40
N MET A 147 -12.20 -11.48 -3.26
CA MET A 147 -13.06 -12.66 -3.17
C MET A 147 -12.45 -13.91 -3.82
N ALA A 148 -11.50 -13.72 -4.74
CA ALA A 148 -10.73 -14.76 -5.40
C ALA A 148 -9.40 -14.19 -5.89
N SER A 149 -8.37 -15.02 -5.95
CA SER A 149 -7.01 -14.62 -6.34
C SER A 149 -6.42 -15.65 -7.29
N ASP A 150 -6.32 -15.28 -8.56
CA ASP A 150 -5.63 -16.05 -9.61
C ASP A 150 -4.80 -15.08 -10.45
N GLY A 151 -3.81 -14.44 -9.82
CA GLY A 151 -3.01 -13.35 -10.39
C GLY A 151 -2.90 -12.15 -9.45
N SER A 152 -2.75 -10.95 -10.00
CA SER A 152 -2.44 -9.75 -9.22
C SER A 152 -3.67 -9.07 -8.62
N THR A 153 -3.98 -9.45 -7.39
CA THR A 153 -5.04 -8.84 -6.57
C THR A 153 -4.83 -7.35 -6.30
N SER A 154 -3.57 -6.91 -6.29
CA SER A 154 -3.22 -5.50 -6.19
C SER A 154 -3.68 -4.71 -7.41
N MET A 155 -3.53 -5.25 -8.62
CA MET A 155 -3.93 -4.59 -9.87
C MET A 155 -5.44 -4.63 -10.06
N ALA A 156 -6.08 -5.74 -9.67
CA ALA A 156 -7.52 -5.84 -9.55
C ALA A 156 -8.08 -4.76 -8.61
N SER A 157 -7.43 -4.49 -7.47
CA SER A 157 -7.83 -3.43 -6.53
C SER A 157 -7.70 -2.02 -7.12
N VAL A 158 -6.73 -1.77 -8.02
CA VAL A 158 -6.63 -0.49 -8.73
C VAL A 158 -7.79 -0.31 -9.69
N CYS A 159 -8.06 -1.31 -10.53
CA CYS A 159 -9.15 -1.27 -11.49
C CYS A 159 -10.51 -1.16 -10.79
N GLY A 160 -10.74 -1.98 -9.77
CA GLY A 160 -11.93 -1.96 -8.94
C GLY A 160 -12.11 -0.64 -8.19
N GLY A 161 -11.04 -0.12 -7.58
CA GLY A 161 -11.05 1.19 -6.92
C GLY A 161 -11.36 2.33 -7.90
N SER A 162 -10.82 2.29 -9.12
CA SER A 162 -11.09 3.31 -10.14
C SER A 162 -12.56 3.29 -10.55
N MET A 163 -13.17 2.11 -10.71
CA MET A 163 -14.60 1.99 -11.01
C MET A 163 -15.46 2.43 -9.83
N ALA A 164 -15.10 2.04 -8.60
CA ALA A 164 -15.83 2.41 -7.40
C ALA A 164 -15.84 3.93 -7.16
N LEU A 165 -14.74 4.63 -7.46
CA LEU A 165 -14.69 6.09 -7.40
C LEU A 165 -15.70 6.74 -8.36
N MET A 166 -15.81 6.22 -9.59
CA MET A 166 -16.72 6.75 -10.61
C MET A 166 -18.17 6.44 -10.27
N ASP A 167 -18.44 5.24 -9.78
CA ASP A 167 -19.77 4.82 -9.33
C ASP A 167 -20.24 5.64 -8.12
N ALA A 168 -19.33 5.98 -7.22
CA ALA A 168 -19.59 6.90 -6.11
C ALA A 168 -19.80 8.37 -6.53
N GLY A 169 -19.71 8.69 -7.83
CA GLY A 169 -19.90 10.03 -8.37
C GLY A 169 -18.73 10.98 -8.11
N ILE A 170 -17.55 10.46 -7.77
CA ILE A 170 -16.36 11.26 -7.52
C ILE A 170 -15.79 11.74 -8.86
N PRO A 171 -15.57 13.06 -9.06
CA PRO A 171 -15.07 13.60 -10.32
C PRO A 171 -13.56 13.34 -10.48
N VAL A 172 -13.21 12.09 -10.79
CA VAL A 172 -11.83 11.68 -11.06
C VAL A 172 -11.30 12.32 -12.35
N ARG A 173 -10.01 12.67 -12.35
CA ARG A 173 -9.36 13.37 -13.48
C ARG A 173 -9.24 12.50 -14.73
N GLU A 174 -9.06 11.20 -14.55
CA GLU A 174 -8.91 10.19 -15.61
C GLU A 174 -9.09 8.79 -15.01
N HIS A 175 -9.40 7.79 -15.85
CA HIS A 175 -9.50 6.39 -15.43
C HIS A 175 -8.12 5.75 -15.24
N VAL A 176 -7.96 4.96 -14.16
CA VAL A 176 -6.71 4.25 -13.85
C VAL A 176 -6.92 2.76 -14.01
N ALA A 177 -5.99 2.10 -14.69
CA ALA A 177 -5.93 0.66 -14.77
C ALA A 177 -4.58 0.16 -14.23
N GLY A 178 -4.61 -0.99 -13.57
CA GLY A 178 -3.45 -1.75 -13.16
C GLY A 178 -3.32 -3.02 -13.99
N VAL A 179 -2.10 -3.41 -14.35
CA VAL A 179 -1.76 -4.69 -14.98
C VAL A 179 -0.46 -5.22 -14.39
N SER A 180 -0.40 -6.53 -14.16
CA SER A 180 0.85 -7.20 -13.83
C SER A 180 1.52 -7.68 -15.09
N VAL A 181 2.83 -7.51 -15.17
CA VAL A 181 3.64 -7.85 -16.33
C VAL A 181 4.83 -8.66 -15.85
N GLY A 182 5.05 -9.84 -16.41
CA GLY A 182 6.21 -10.67 -16.12
C GLY A 182 7.26 -10.55 -17.21
N LEU A 183 8.51 -10.69 -16.84
CA LEU A 183 9.64 -10.83 -17.76
C LEU A 183 10.20 -12.24 -17.64
N VAL A 184 10.32 -12.91 -18.78
CA VAL A 184 11.04 -14.17 -18.93
C VAL A 184 12.22 -13.89 -19.83
N SER A 185 13.43 -14.07 -19.32
CA SER A 185 14.69 -13.78 -19.97
C SER A 185 15.57 -15.04 -20.03
N GLN A 186 16.28 -15.19 -21.12
CA GLN A 186 17.25 -16.25 -21.32
C GLN A 186 18.64 -15.62 -21.21
N ILE A 187 19.31 -15.88 -20.11
CA ILE A 187 20.65 -15.36 -19.83
C ILE A 187 21.68 -16.37 -20.34
N ASP A 188 22.67 -15.91 -21.10
CA ASP A 188 23.81 -16.75 -21.46
C ASP A 188 24.64 -17.02 -20.18
N PRO A 189 24.83 -18.29 -19.77
CA PRO A 189 25.54 -18.63 -18.54
C PRO A 189 26.99 -18.13 -18.48
N THR A 190 27.56 -17.82 -19.65
CA THR A 190 28.99 -17.54 -19.82
C THR A 190 29.31 -16.06 -19.80
N THR A 191 28.43 -15.22 -20.36
CA THR A 191 28.62 -13.76 -20.43
C THR A 191 27.72 -12.99 -19.47
N GLY A 192 26.64 -13.60 -18.99
CA GLY A 192 25.62 -12.90 -18.20
C GLY A 192 24.74 -11.97 -19.04
N ASP A 193 24.90 -11.97 -20.36
CA ASP A 193 24.09 -11.16 -21.26
C ASP A 193 22.73 -11.81 -21.52
N ILE A 194 21.69 -10.98 -21.61
CA ILE A 194 20.34 -11.41 -21.95
C ILE A 194 20.29 -11.72 -23.45
N SER A 195 20.30 -13.00 -23.80
CA SER A 195 20.24 -13.47 -25.19
C SER A 195 18.86 -13.32 -25.82
N ASN A 196 17.80 -13.50 -25.03
CA ASN A 196 16.41 -13.38 -25.48
C ASN A 196 15.52 -13.00 -24.30
N TYR A 197 14.46 -12.24 -24.53
CA TYR A 197 13.48 -11.94 -23.49
C TYR A 197 12.05 -11.89 -24.06
N ARG A 198 11.09 -12.23 -23.22
CA ARG A 198 9.65 -12.16 -23.48
C ARG A 198 8.97 -11.44 -22.33
N ILE A 199 8.09 -10.51 -22.69
CA ILE A 199 7.24 -9.81 -21.74
C ILE A 199 5.87 -10.47 -21.80
N LEU A 200 5.40 -10.96 -20.66
CA LEU A 200 4.08 -11.53 -20.47
C LEU A 200 3.18 -10.49 -19.78
N MET A 201 2.00 -10.23 -20.32
CA MET A 201 1.03 -9.36 -19.67
C MET A 201 -0.04 -10.20 -18.98
N ASP A 202 -0.52 -9.71 -17.85
CA ASP A 202 -1.50 -10.36 -17.00
C ASP A 202 -1.05 -11.75 -16.53
N ILE A 203 0.16 -11.79 -15.96
CA ILE A 203 0.75 -13.02 -15.44
C ILE A 203 -0.13 -13.63 -14.34
N LEU A 204 -0.32 -14.94 -14.44
CA LEU A 204 -1.01 -15.77 -13.45
C LEU A 204 0.02 -16.55 -12.64
N GLY A 205 -0.42 -17.31 -11.63
CA GLY A 205 0.46 -17.86 -10.60
C GLY A 205 1.67 -18.67 -11.11
N LEU A 206 1.56 -19.38 -12.24
CA LEU A 206 2.70 -20.12 -12.80
C LEU A 206 3.68 -19.22 -13.55
N GLU A 207 3.17 -18.26 -14.31
CA GLU A 207 3.96 -17.26 -15.04
C GLU A 207 4.67 -16.30 -14.08
N ASP A 208 4.05 -15.97 -12.95
CA ASP A 208 4.65 -15.18 -11.87
C ASP A 208 5.72 -15.97 -11.10
N HIS A 209 5.45 -17.25 -10.81
CA HIS A 209 6.40 -18.11 -10.09
C HIS A 209 7.65 -18.46 -10.91
N LEU A 210 7.51 -18.64 -12.22
CA LEU A 210 8.60 -19.03 -13.13
C LEU A 210 9.23 -17.84 -13.87
N GLY A 211 8.67 -16.64 -13.73
CA GLY A 211 9.21 -15.43 -14.34
C GLY A 211 10.46 -14.94 -13.61
N ASP A 212 11.38 -14.31 -14.35
CA ASP A 212 12.59 -13.74 -13.76
C ASP A 212 12.31 -12.44 -13.00
N MET A 213 11.31 -11.68 -13.44
CA MET A 213 10.95 -10.39 -12.82
C MET A 213 9.47 -10.06 -12.97
N ASP A 214 8.86 -9.52 -11.91
CA ASP A 214 7.50 -9.01 -11.88
C ASP A 214 7.45 -7.47 -11.92
N PHE A 215 6.76 -6.94 -12.91
CA PHE A 215 6.46 -5.51 -13.06
C PHE A 215 4.97 -5.27 -12.84
N LYS A 216 4.62 -4.75 -11.67
CA LYS A 216 3.28 -4.21 -11.45
C LYS A 216 3.24 -2.83 -12.09
N ILE A 217 2.32 -2.57 -13.00
CA ILE A 217 2.16 -1.29 -13.69
C ILE A 217 0.74 -0.76 -13.43
N ALA A 218 0.62 0.52 -13.11
CA ALA A 218 -0.66 1.17 -12.87
C ALA A 218 -0.55 2.59 -13.41
N GLY A 219 -1.54 2.99 -14.20
CA GLY A 219 -1.47 4.26 -14.89
C GLY A 219 -2.74 4.60 -15.67
N THR A 220 -2.74 5.83 -16.17
CA THR A 220 -3.79 6.35 -17.04
C THR A 220 -3.33 6.32 -18.49
N ARG A 221 -4.25 6.52 -19.45
CA ARG A 221 -3.90 6.57 -20.88
C ARG A 221 -2.84 7.64 -21.23
N LYS A 222 -2.75 8.71 -20.45
CA LYS A 222 -1.85 9.86 -20.67
C LYS A 222 -0.67 9.92 -19.69
N GLY A 223 -0.62 9.01 -18.72
CA GLY A 223 0.38 9.00 -17.65
C GLY A 223 1.61 8.16 -17.99
N ALA A 224 2.73 8.51 -17.39
CA ALA A 224 3.90 7.64 -17.28
C ALA A 224 3.98 7.13 -15.84
N ARG A 225 4.43 5.89 -15.66
CA ARG A 225 4.76 5.37 -14.35
C ARG A 225 6.24 5.49 -14.11
N VAL A 226 6.61 6.02 -12.95
CA VAL A 226 8.00 6.09 -12.49
C VAL A 226 8.10 5.26 -11.21
N SER A 227 8.96 4.26 -11.22
CA SER A 227 9.31 3.45 -10.05
C SER A 227 10.76 3.71 -9.70
N ILE A 228 11.08 3.86 -8.42
CA ILE A 228 12.44 4.05 -7.94
C ILE A 228 12.74 2.87 -7.03
N SER A 229 13.72 2.06 -7.43
CA SER A 229 14.24 0.95 -6.63
C SER A 229 15.75 1.06 -6.61
N ASP A 230 16.34 1.16 -5.42
CA ASP A 230 17.78 1.09 -5.16
C ASP A 230 18.64 1.96 -6.10
N GLY A 231 18.28 3.24 -6.24
CA GLY A 231 19.01 4.21 -7.07
C GLY A 231 18.76 4.11 -8.58
N THR A 232 17.99 3.12 -9.03
CA THR A 232 17.57 3.00 -10.44
C THR A 232 16.15 3.54 -10.60
N VAL A 233 15.98 4.49 -11.53
CA VAL A 233 14.66 5.02 -11.90
C VAL A 233 14.14 4.28 -13.13
N THR A 234 13.11 3.46 -12.94
CA THR A 234 12.42 2.77 -14.02
C THR A 234 11.21 3.57 -14.47
N ILE A 235 11.25 4.10 -15.70
CA ILE A 235 10.14 4.83 -16.30
C ILE A 235 9.45 3.92 -17.32
N VAL A 236 8.16 3.70 -17.14
CA VAL A 236 7.31 2.94 -18.06
C VAL A 236 6.27 3.89 -18.65
N ALA A 237 6.28 4.01 -19.98
CA ALA A 237 5.33 4.83 -20.72
C ALA A 237 4.85 4.10 -21.97
N LYS A 238 3.60 4.38 -22.38
CA LYS A 238 2.99 3.77 -23.56
C LYS A 238 3.61 4.23 -24.88
N THR A 239 4.19 5.43 -24.91
CA THR A 239 4.65 6.07 -26.16
C THR A 239 5.88 6.91 -25.87
N GLN A 240 6.83 6.93 -26.81
CA GLN A 240 8.08 7.71 -26.73
C GLN A 240 7.88 9.15 -26.23
N PRO A 241 6.90 9.94 -26.73
CA PRO A 241 6.72 11.32 -26.29
C PRO A 241 6.29 11.48 -24.83
N ILE A 242 5.62 10.47 -24.26
CA ILE A 242 5.22 10.46 -22.85
C ILE A 242 6.43 10.08 -21.98
N MET A 243 7.28 9.17 -22.48
CA MET A 243 8.54 8.80 -21.83
C MET A 243 9.50 9.98 -21.76
N ASP A 244 9.68 10.70 -22.87
CA ASP A 244 10.57 11.86 -22.94
C ASP A 244 10.12 12.96 -21.95
N LYS A 245 8.81 13.23 -21.87
CA LYS A 245 8.24 14.16 -20.88
C LYS A 245 8.42 13.69 -19.44
N ALA A 246 8.38 12.39 -19.19
CA ALA A 246 8.57 11.83 -17.86
C ALA A 246 10.04 11.89 -17.45
N ILE A 247 10.96 11.56 -18.37
CA ILE A 247 12.40 11.72 -18.21
C ILE A 247 12.72 13.19 -17.91
N GLU A 248 12.23 14.12 -18.72
CA GLU A 248 12.45 15.57 -18.52
C GLU A 248 12.00 16.04 -17.13
N LYS A 249 10.82 15.58 -16.66
CA LYS A 249 10.33 15.91 -15.30
C LYS A 249 11.16 15.27 -14.19
N VAL A 250 11.58 14.02 -14.36
CA VAL A 250 12.44 13.33 -13.39
C VAL A 250 13.80 14.00 -13.33
N GLU A 251 14.40 14.33 -14.47
CA GLU A 251 15.67 15.06 -14.57
C GLU A 251 15.58 16.45 -13.93
N PHE A 252 14.44 17.15 -14.08
CA PHE A 252 14.19 18.43 -13.42
C PHE A 252 14.07 18.28 -11.89
N LEU A 253 13.48 17.19 -11.39
CA LEU A 253 13.30 16.95 -9.95
C LEU A 253 14.53 16.40 -9.26
N VAL A 254 15.30 15.54 -9.94
CA VAL A 254 16.53 14.92 -9.40
C VAL A 254 17.67 15.94 -9.33
N GLY A 255 17.57 17.05 -10.08
CA GLY A 255 18.56 18.12 -10.08
C GLY A 255 19.86 17.64 -10.70
N ARG A 256 20.02 17.84 -12.01
CA ARG A 256 21.34 17.66 -12.64
C ARG A 256 22.37 18.52 -11.91
N GLU A 257 23.58 17.99 -11.71
CA GLU A 257 24.74 18.82 -11.43
C GLU A 257 24.88 19.87 -12.54
N ILE A 258 25.08 21.14 -12.16
CA ILE A 258 25.16 22.24 -13.13
C ILE A 258 26.41 22.02 -13.97
N GLU A 259 26.23 21.63 -15.23
CA GLU A 259 27.32 21.60 -16.20
C GLU A 259 27.65 23.01 -16.69
N VAL A 260 28.93 23.38 -16.63
CA VAL A 260 29.45 24.67 -17.10
C VAL A 260 29.23 24.78 -18.61
N GLY A 261 28.53 25.83 -19.05
CA GLY A 261 28.28 26.12 -20.47
C GLY A 261 26.89 25.74 -20.98
N ARG A 262 26.05 25.09 -20.16
CA ARG A 262 24.62 24.87 -20.50
C ARG A 262 23.77 26.08 -20.15
N THR A 263 22.78 26.36 -20.99
CA THR A 263 21.78 27.41 -20.76
C THR A 263 20.57 26.83 -20.02
N TYR A 264 20.21 27.44 -18.89
CA TYR A 264 19.08 27.03 -18.06
C TYR A 264 18.03 28.14 -18.00
N LYS A 265 16.74 27.77 -18.00
CA LYS A 265 15.65 28.70 -17.72
C LYS A 265 15.38 28.71 -16.22
N GLY A 266 15.35 29.90 -15.62
CA GLY A 266 15.07 30.08 -14.20
C GLY A 266 14.13 31.26 -13.95
N ILE A 267 13.57 31.30 -12.75
CA ILE A 267 12.67 32.35 -12.29
C ILE A 267 13.47 33.30 -11.40
N VAL A 268 13.35 34.61 -11.61
CA VAL A 268 14.01 35.61 -10.75
C VAL A 268 13.32 35.61 -9.39
N SER A 269 14.05 35.25 -8.34
CA SER A 269 13.54 35.19 -6.97
C SER A 269 13.69 36.52 -6.24
N SER A 270 14.79 37.24 -6.46
CA SER A 270 15.06 38.54 -5.82
C SER A 270 16.00 39.39 -6.67
N ILE A 271 15.77 40.70 -6.70
CA ILE A 271 16.60 41.68 -7.38
C ILE A 271 17.29 42.53 -6.32
N LYS A 272 18.60 42.73 -6.46
CA LYS A 272 19.43 43.63 -5.62
C LYS A 272 20.24 44.55 -6.51
N GLU A 273 20.83 45.59 -5.91
CA GLU A 273 21.60 46.62 -6.64
C GLU A 273 22.78 46.05 -7.47
N TYR A 274 23.33 44.90 -7.07
CA TYR A 274 24.47 44.26 -7.74
C TYR A 274 24.09 43.10 -8.68
N GLY A 275 22.80 42.74 -8.79
CA GLY A 275 22.37 41.64 -9.65
C GLY A 275 21.02 41.02 -9.28
N ALA A 276 20.64 40.00 -10.06
CA ALA A 276 19.40 39.25 -9.87
C ALA A 276 19.71 37.82 -9.41
N PHE A 277 19.04 37.38 -8.35
CA PHE A 277 19.04 35.97 -7.95
C PHE A 277 18.02 35.23 -8.80
N VAL A 278 18.48 34.22 -9.51
CA VAL A 278 17.66 33.36 -10.36
C VAL A 278 17.63 31.97 -9.73
N GLU A 279 16.44 31.48 -9.47
CA GLU A 279 16.21 30.11 -9.04
C GLU A 279 16.01 29.22 -10.26
N PHE A 280 16.76 28.13 -10.32
CA PHE A 280 16.70 27.15 -11.39
C PHE A 280 16.86 25.73 -10.84
N ASN A 281 16.33 24.76 -11.58
CA ASN A 281 16.52 23.32 -11.33
C ASN A 281 16.12 22.83 -9.92
N GLY A 282 14.91 23.19 -9.45
CA GLY A 282 14.32 22.56 -8.27
C GLY A 282 14.91 22.98 -6.91
N GLY A 283 15.51 24.17 -6.81
CA GLY A 283 15.91 24.78 -5.53
C GLY A 283 17.32 25.35 -5.47
N GLN A 284 18.09 25.30 -6.56
CA GLN A 284 19.40 25.95 -6.64
C GLN A 284 19.26 27.41 -7.08
N GLN A 285 20.03 28.30 -6.44
CA GLN A 285 20.05 29.73 -6.75
C GLN A 285 21.39 30.12 -7.39
N GLY A 286 21.32 30.86 -8.48
CA GLY A 286 22.48 31.51 -9.09
C GLY A 286 22.33 33.03 -9.07
N LEU A 287 23.44 33.73 -8.93
CA LEU A 287 23.50 35.18 -9.03
C LEU A 287 23.85 35.57 -10.47
N LEU A 288 22.97 36.30 -11.13
CA LEU A 288 23.26 37.01 -12.37
C LEU A 288 23.76 38.41 -12.02
N HIS A 289 25.05 38.66 -12.21
CA HIS A 289 25.66 39.97 -11.93
C HIS A 289 25.15 41.04 -12.90
N ILE A 290 25.01 42.28 -12.43
CA ILE A 290 24.48 43.41 -13.24
C ILE A 290 25.25 43.65 -14.55
N SER A 291 26.56 43.36 -14.57
CA SER A 291 27.41 43.51 -15.76
C SER A 291 27.10 42.51 -16.88
N GLU A 292 26.45 41.39 -16.56
CA GLU A 292 26.14 40.29 -17.49
C GLU A 292 24.65 40.28 -17.89
N LEU A 293 23.88 41.30 -17.49
CA LEU A 293 22.43 41.38 -17.73
C LEU A 293 22.07 41.85 -19.15
N SER A 294 22.89 42.71 -19.76
CA SER A 294 22.69 43.25 -21.09
C SER A 294 23.99 43.82 -21.65
N HIS A 295 24.12 43.84 -22.98
CA HIS A 295 25.21 44.55 -23.67
C HIS A 295 25.03 46.08 -23.65
N GLU A 296 23.86 46.57 -23.22
CA GLU A 296 23.56 47.99 -23.03
C GLU A 296 23.50 48.33 -21.54
N PRO A 297 23.87 49.55 -21.13
CA PRO A 297 23.86 49.95 -19.72
C PRO A 297 22.46 49.82 -19.11
N VAL A 298 22.33 48.96 -18.11
CA VAL A 298 21.09 48.73 -17.37
C VAL A 298 21.12 49.49 -16.06
N PHE A 299 20.11 50.32 -15.81
CA PHE A 299 19.88 50.96 -14.52
C PHE A 299 18.80 50.17 -13.78
N LEU A 300 19.15 49.54 -12.66
CA LEU A 300 18.17 48.92 -11.77
C LEU A 300 17.54 50.04 -10.93
N LEU A 301 16.22 50.21 -11.05
CA LEU A 301 15.40 51.15 -10.27
C LEU A 301 15.11 50.61 -8.87
#